data_AF-A0A3P8X4D4-F1
#
_entry.id   AF-A0A3P8X4D4-F1
#
_cell.length_a   1.000
_cell.length_b   1.000
_cell.length_c   1.000
_cell.angle_alpha   90.00
_cell.angle_beta   90.00
_cell.angle_gamma   90.00
#
_symmetry.space_group_name_H-M   'P 1'
#
loop_
_entity.id
_entity.type
_entity.pdbx_description
1 polymer ?
#
loop_
_entity_poly.entity_id
_entity_poly.type
_entity_poly.pdbx_seq_one_letter_code
_entity_poly.pdbx_strand_id
1 'polypeptide(L)'
;MSTIDYSAWDHIYVSDDEDVTSPFVDTSSLFRMRHRARLERTADVQQRREDLEKNCAQCRQRLEDAQLRLRELGQERKEGSPEDKDTEAELRTVQAEVRKLEKEEKVFEKLMTEHRREEKKIPWNVDTISKEGFSRSVFNIEAETEEEEEDAEKRRTFLETHGKEIKHFGMLRRWDDSQKYLSDNPQLVCEETAHGLVSTCIDLEIDQVRNLRDDVVVLDAVETF
;
A
#
# COMPACT_ATOMS: atom_id res chain seq x y z
N MET A 1 -16.26 -27.76 15.64
CA MET A 1 -16.25 -26.32 15.36
C MET A 1 -15.01 -26.07 14.53
N SER A 2 -15.17 -25.76 13.24
CA SER A 2 -14.06 -25.25 12.43
C SER A 2 -13.78 -23.82 12.92
N THR A 3 -12.89 -23.72 13.89
CA THR A 3 -12.32 -22.47 14.38
C THR A 3 -11.66 -21.75 13.20
N ILE A 4 -11.92 -20.45 13.07
CA ILE A 4 -11.29 -19.60 12.06
C ILE A 4 -9.78 -19.59 12.35
N ASP A 5 -8.96 -19.93 11.35
CA ASP A 5 -7.51 -20.07 11.47
C ASP A 5 -6.80 -18.85 10.85
N TYR A 6 -6.05 -18.12 11.68
CA TYR A 6 -5.24 -16.97 11.29
C TYR A 6 -3.74 -17.27 11.34
N SER A 7 -3.33 -18.54 11.55
CA SER A 7 -1.93 -18.95 11.73
C SER A 7 -1.00 -18.60 10.56
N ALA A 8 -1.58 -18.34 9.39
CA ALA A 8 -0.87 -17.80 8.23
C ALA A 8 -0.10 -16.51 8.57
N TRP A 9 -0.54 -15.74 9.57
CA TRP A 9 0.04 -14.45 9.98
C TRP A 9 0.85 -14.52 11.28
N ASP A 10 1.11 -15.70 11.83
CA ASP A 10 1.84 -15.85 13.11
C ASP A 10 3.31 -15.43 13.01
N HIS A 11 3.89 -15.44 11.80
CA HIS A 11 5.31 -15.23 11.59
C HIS A 11 5.55 -14.02 10.67
N ILE A 12 5.32 -12.81 11.20
CA ILE A 12 5.61 -11.55 10.50
C ILE A 12 6.85 -10.91 11.10
N TYR A 13 7.79 -10.50 10.25
CA TYR A 13 9.01 -9.78 10.59
C TYR A 13 8.95 -8.36 10.03
N VAL A 14 8.90 -7.38 10.92
CA VAL A 14 8.94 -5.95 10.62
C VAL A 14 10.31 -5.41 11.04
N SER A 15 11.07 -4.84 10.10
CA SER A 15 12.45 -4.41 10.37
C SER A 15 12.55 -3.18 11.27
N ASP A 16 11.53 -2.34 11.22
CA ASP A 16 11.32 -1.06 11.91
C ASP A 16 10.23 -1.20 13.00
N ASP A 17 10.17 -2.36 13.64
CA ASP A 17 9.28 -2.61 14.77
C ASP A 17 9.69 -1.77 16.00
N GLU A 18 8.96 -0.68 16.23
CA GLU A 18 9.16 0.28 17.33
C GLU A 18 8.84 -0.31 18.72
N ASP A 19 8.09 -1.42 18.77
CA ASP A 19 7.77 -2.10 20.04
C ASP A 19 8.93 -3.01 20.49
N VAL A 20 9.83 -3.41 19.58
CA VAL A 20 10.99 -4.28 19.87
C VAL A 20 12.28 -3.45 19.93
N THR A 21 12.34 -2.59 20.94
CA THR A 21 13.46 -1.67 21.20
C THR A 21 14.14 -1.95 22.55
N SER A 22 15.31 -1.36 22.75
CA SER A 22 16.06 -1.47 24.01
C SER A 22 16.56 -0.08 24.41
N PRO A 23 16.44 0.32 25.69
CA PRO A 23 16.91 1.63 26.16
C PRO A 23 18.41 1.90 25.90
N PHE A 24 19.19 0.85 25.65
CA PHE A 24 20.64 0.93 25.47
C PHE A 24 21.08 0.87 24.00
N VAL A 25 20.15 0.76 23.05
CA VAL A 25 20.46 0.61 21.62
C VAL A 25 19.77 1.72 20.84
N ASP A 26 20.52 2.42 19.97
CA ASP A 26 19.96 3.38 19.04
C ASP A 26 19.04 2.68 18.02
N THR A 27 17.75 3.01 18.09
CA THR A 27 16.70 2.42 17.25
C THR A 27 16.92 2.73 15.78
N SER A 28 17.38 3.94 15.44
CA SER A 28 17.61 4.36 14.06
C SER A 28 18.66 3.49 13.36
N SER A 29 19.78 3.23 14.05
CA SER A 29 20.83 2.36 13.54
C SER A 29 20.39 0.89 13.53
N LEU A 30 19.68 0.45 14.58
CA LEU A 30 19.17 -0.92 14.70
C LEU A 30 18.24 -1.30 13.54
N PHE A 31 17.28 -0.45 13.17
CA PHE A 31 16.35 -0.73 12.09
C PHE A 31 17.05 -0.85 10.73
N ARG A 32 18.04 0.02 10.47
CA ARG A 32 18.88 -0.08 9.27
C ARG A 32 19.66 -1.39 9.22
N MET A 33 20.22 -1.81 10.36
CA MET A 33 20.92 -3.09 10.46
C MET A 33 19.97 -4.28 10.26
N ARG A 34 18.80 -4.28 10.90
CA ARG A 34 17.76 -5.30 10.74
C ARG A 34 17.28 -5.40 9.29
N HIS A 35 17.12 -4.27 8.61
CA HIS A 35 16.77 -4.22 7.19
C HIS A 35 17.88 -4.82 6.32
N ARG A 36 19.14 -4.45 6.55
CA ARG A 36 20.28 -5.02 5.81
C ARG A 36 20.40 -6.53 6.01
N ALA A 37 20.36 -7.01 7.25
CA ALA A 37 20.41 -8.44 7.57
C ALA A 37 19.24 -9.23 6.96
N ARG A 38 18.07 -8.59 6.78
CA ARG A 38 16.95 -9.18 6.05
C ARG A 38 17.27 -9.32 4.56
N LEU A 39 17.75 -8.26 3.91
CA LEU A 39 18.11 -8.30 2.50
C LEU A 39 19.20 -9.34 2.22
N GLU A 40 20.22 -9.43 3.07
CA GLU A 40 21.28 -10.43 2.99
C GLU A 40 20.71 -11.86 3.08
N ARG A 41 19.84 -12.14 4.06
CA ARG A 41 19.17 -13.44 4.17
C ARG A 41 18.33 -13.79 2.94
N THR A 42 17.59 -12.83 2.40
CA THR A 42 16.79 -13.04 1.18
C THR A 42 17.70 -13.31 -0.02
N ALA A 43 18.81 -12.59 -0.15
CA ALA A 43 19.78 -12.79 -1.21
C ALA A 43 20.45 -14.18 -1.12
N ASP A 44 20.83 -14.60 0.07
CA ASP A 44 21.41 -15.93 0.30
C ASP A 44 20.44 -17.07 -0.05
N VAL A 45 19.16 -16.92 0.34
CA VAL A 45 18.11 -17.90 0.00
C VAL A 45 17.92 -17.96 -1.52
N GLN A 46 17.82 -16.81 -2.18
CA GLN A 46 17.67 -16.73 -3.62
C GLN A 46 18.88 -17.31 -4.37
N GLN A 47 20.10 -17.03 -3.91
CA GLN A 47 21.31 -17.58 -4.50
C GLN A 47 21.36 -19.10 -4.36
N ARG A 48 21.04 -19.64 -3.17
CA ARG A 48 20.96 -21.10 -2.97
C ARG A 48 19.94 -21.75 -3.89
N ARG A 49 18.79 -21.10 -4.10
CA ARG A 49 17.77 -21.57 -5.04
C ARG A 49 18.32 -21.66 -6.46
N GLU A 50 18.95 -20.59 -6.93
CA GLU A 50 19.53 -20.53 -8.27
C GLU A 50 20.64 -21.56 -8.49
N ASP A 51 21.50 -21.76 -7.48
CA ASP A 51 22.58 -22.75 -7.54
C ASP A 51 22.02 -24.17 -7.57
N LEU A 52 20.98 -24.48 -6.78
CA LEU A 52 20.30 -25.77 -6.83
C LEU A 52 19.58 -26.00 -8.16
N GLU A 53 18.91 -24.98 -8.72
CA GLU A 53 18.26 -25.06 -10.03
C GLU A 53 19.29 -25.30 -11.15
N LYS A 54 20.43 -24.59 -11.13
CA LYS A 54 21.53 -24.80 -12.09
C LYS A 54 22.11 -26.21 -11.98
N ASN A 55 22.40 -26.68 -10.76
CA ASN A 55 22.96 -28.01 -10.53
C ASN A 55 21.98 -29.11 -10.97
N CYS A 56 20.69 -28.96 -10.65
CA CYS A 56 19.65 -29.89 -11.08
C CYS A 56 19.53 -29.93 -12.61
N ALA A 57 19.55 -28.77 -13.28
CA ALA A 57 19.51 -28.69 -14.74
C ALA A 57 20.74 -29.37 -15.38
N GLN A 58 21.94 -29.15 -14.85
CA GLN A 58 23.17 -29.80 -15.34
C GLN A 58 23.13 -31.32 -15.15
N CYS A 59 22.66 -31.80 -13.98
CA CYS A 59 22.51 -33.24 -13.75
C CYS A 59 21.48 -33.87 -14.69
N ARG A 60 20.36 -33.18 -14.95
CA ARG A 60 19.35 -33.65 -15.91
C ARG A 60 19.91 -33.75 -17.32
N GLN A 61 20.64 -32.73 -17.79
CA GLN A 61 21.30 -32.75 -19.11
C GLN A 61 22.29 -33.92 -19.22
N ARG A 62 23.16 -34.10 -18.21
CA ARG A 62 24.12 -35.22 -18.20
C ARG A 62 23.43 -36.58 -18.21
N LEU A 63 22.29 -36.69 -17.53
CA LEU A 63 21.48 -37.91 -17.48
C LEU A 63 20.84 -38.20 -18.85
N GLU A 64 20.30 -37.19 -19.52
CA GLU A 64 19.77 -37.30 -20.88
C GLU A 64 20.86 -37.71 -21.88
N ASP A 65 22.04 -37.09 -21.82
CA ASP A 65 23.19 -37.43 -22.67
C ASP A 65 23.67 -38.87 -22.43
N ALA A 66 23.78 -39.29 -21.17
CA ALA A 66 24.18 -40.65 -20.81
C ALA A 66 23.13 -41.69 -21.23
N GLN A 67 21.84 -41.36 -21.14
CA GLN A 67 20.76 -42.21 -21.64
C GLN A 67 20.73 -42.29 -23.17
N LEU A 68 21.10 -41.21 -23.87
CA LEU A 68 21.24 -41.22 -25.33
C LEU A 68 22.39 -42.13 -25.75
N ARG A 69 23.57 -41.97 -25.15
CA ARG A 69 24.74 -42.85 -25.37
C ARG A 69 24.42 -44.32 -25.09
N LEU A 70 23.65 -44.59 -24.03
CA LEU A 70 23.20 -45.95 -23.72
C LEU A 70 22.27 -46.53 -24.81
N ARG A 71 21.43 -45.69 -25.45
CA ARG A 71 20.57 -46.12 -26.56
C ARG A 71 21.37 -46.38 -27.83
N GLU A 72 22.33 -45.52 -28.15
CA GLU A 72 23.23 -45.65 -29.31
C GLU A 72 24.06 -46.94 -29.23
N LEU A 73 24.78 -47.15 -28.12
CA LEU A 73 25.53 -48.40 -27.86
C LEU A 73 24.63 -49.64 -27.87
N GLY A 74 23.36 -49.49 -27.45
CA GLY A 74 22.37 -50.56 -27.51
C GLY A 74 21.86 -50.88 -28.92
N GLN A 75 21.94 -49.93 -29.86
CA GLN A 75 21.63 -50.12 -31.28
C GLN A 75 22.83 -50.73 -32.01
N GLU A 76 24.05 -50.22 -31.76
CA GLU A 76 25.30 -50.77 -32.30
C GLU A 76 25.48 -52.25 -31.94
N ARG A 77 25.11 -52.64 -30.70
CA ARG A 77 25.07 -54.05 -30.27
C ARG A 77 24.07 -54.93 -31.05
N LYS A 78 22.98 -54.36 -31.56
CA LYS A 78 21.97 -55.10 -32.34
C LYS A 78 22.35 -55.23 -33.82
N GLU A 79 23.15 -54.29 -34.34
CA GLU A 79 23.62 -54.27 -35.72
C GLU A 79 24.99 -54.96 -35.90
N GLY A 80 25.79 -55.09 -34.83
CA GLY A 80 27.12 -55.74 -34.81
C GLY A 80 27.13 -57.23 -34.41
N SER A 81 28.25 -57.91 -34.67
CA SER A 81 28.49 -59.33 -34.33
C SER A 81 28.67 -59.53 -32.81
N PRO A 82 28.26 -60.67 -32.20
CA PRO A 82 28.14 -60.82 -30.74
C PRO A 82 29.44 -60.85 -29.89
N GLU A 83 30.63 -60.56 -30.43
CA GLU A 83 31.92 -60.92 -29.80
C GLU A 83 32.79 -59.75 -29.31
N ASP A 84 32.36 -58.50 -29.46
CA ASP A 84 33.16 -57.34 -29.01
C ASP A 84 33.00 -57.09 -27.50
N LYS A 85 33.84 -57.76 -26.70
CA LYS A 85 33.91 -57.61 -25.23
C LYS A 85 34.08 -56.15 -24.76
N ASP A 86 34.69 -55.31 -25.59
CA ASP A 86 34.92 -53.90 -25.30
C ASP A 86 33.60 -53.10 -25.30
N THR A 87 32.69 -53.38 -26.25
CA THR A 87 31.35 -52.75 -26.29
C THR A 87 30.48 -53.12 -25.09
N GLU A 88 30.61 -54.36 -24.56
CA GLU A 88 29.89 -54.79 -23.35
C GLU A 88 30.46 -54.13 -22.09
N ALA A 89 31.78 -53.92 -22.03
CA ALA A 89 32.41 -53.19 -20.94
C ALA A 89 31.97 -51.71 -20.92
N GLU A 90 31.91 -51.06 -22.08
CA GLU A 90 31.44 -49.68 -22.24
C GLU A 90 29.95 -49.53 -21.93
N LEU A 91 29.11 -50.48 -22.34
CA LEU A 91 27.70 -50.51 -21.94
C LEU A 91 27.54 -50.59 -20.42
N ARG A 92 28.35 -51.41 -19.74
CA ARG A 92 28.31 -51.52 -18.27
C ARG A 92 28.79 -50.26 -17.58
N THR A 93 29.80 -49.56 -18.10
CA THR A 93 30.27 -48.30 -17.52
C THR A 93 29.24 -47.19 -17.69
N VAL A 94 28.67 -47.02 -18.89
CA VAL A 94 27.61 -46.02 -19.15
C VAL A 94 26.34 -46.34 -18.35
N GLN A 95 25.95 -47.61 -18.22
CA GLN A 95 24.83 -48.00 -17.37
C GLN A 95 25.09 -47.71 -15.88
N ALA A 96 26.32 -47.89 -15.41
CA ALA A 96 26.70 -47.51 -14.06
C ALA A 96 26.71 -45.99 -13.86
N GLU A 97 27.08 -45.22 -14.88
CA GLU A 97 27.04 -43.75 -14.89
C GLU A 97 25.59 -43.23 -14.83
N VAL A 98 24.69 -43.76 -15.66
CA VAL A 98 23.26 -43.42 -15.62
C VAL A 98 22.68 -43.71 -14.23
N ARG A 99 22.97 -44.87 -13.64
CA ARG A 99 22.52 -45.21 -12.28
C ARG A 99 23.10 -44.28 -11.20
N LYS A 100 24.28 -43.68 -11.40
CA LYS A 100 24.84 -42.67 -10.49
C LYS A 100 24.13 -41.34 -10.68
N LEU A 101 23.96 -40.88 -11.91
CA LEU A 101 23.27 -39.63 -12.25
C LEU A 101 21.80 -39.65 -11.79
N GLU A 102 21.10 -40.78 -11.92
CA GLU A 102 19.73 -40.97 -11.40
C GLU A 102 19.66 -40.84 -9.87
N LYS A 103 20.71 -41.25 -9.15
CA LYS A 103 20.79 -41.07 -7.69
C LYS A 103 21.07 -39.61 -7.34
N GLU A 104 21.95 -38.96 -8.09
CA GLU A 104 22.26 -37.53 -7.91
C GLU A 104 21.03 -36.66 -8.19
N GLU A 105 20.27 -36.93 -9.25
CA GLU A 105 19.02 -36.24 -9.54
C GLU A 105 18.03 -36.35 -8.37
N LYS A 106 17.85 -37.55 -7.81
CA LYS A 106 17.01 -37.77 -6.62
C LYS A 106 17.51 -37.02 -5.38
N VAL A 107 18.83 -36.82 -5.25
CA VAL A 107 19.39 -36.03 -4.15
C VAL A 107 19.09 -34.54 -4.37
N PHE A 108 19.28 -34.02 -5.58
CA PHE A 108 18.94 -32.64 -5.92
C PHE A 108 17.44 -32.35 -5.77
N GLU A 109 16.58 -33.29 -6.15
CA GLU A 109 15.14 -33.16 -5.94
C GLU A 109 14.79 -33.07 -4.45
N LYS A 110 15.41 -33.90 -3.60
CA LYS A 110 15.23 -33.82 -2.15
C LYS A 110 15.70 -32.47 -1.60
N LEU A 111 16.89 -32.00 -2.00
CA LEU A 111 17.42 -30.70 -1.60
C LEU A 111 16.49 -29.55 -2.03
N MET A 112 15.92 -29.61 -3.24
CA MET A 112 14.93 -28.64 -3.71
C MET A 112 13.64 -28.66 -2.87
N THR A 113 13.15 -29.83 -2.49
CA THR A 113 11.96 -29.92 -1.62
C THR A 113 12.22 -29.41 -0.22
N GLU A 114 13.42 -29.63 0.31
CA GLU A 114 13.86 -29.10 1.60
C GLU A 114 13.99 -27.57 1.54
N HIS A 115 14.63 -27.04 0.51
CA HIS A 115 14.73 -25.60 0.29
C HIS A 115 13.35 -24.92 0.19
N ARG A 116 12.40 -25.52 -0.53
CA ARG A 116 11.01 -25.02 -0.58
C ARG A 116 10.31 -25.04 0.79
N ARG A 117 10.66 -25.99 1.66
CA ARG A 117 10.13 -26.02 3.04
C ARG A 117 10.79 -24.94 3.88
N GLU A 118 12.07 -24.66 3.67
CA GLU A 118 12.77 -23.54 4.32
C GLU A 118 12.18 -22.20 3.87
N GLU A 119 11.92 -22.01 2.58
CA GLU A 119 11.26 -20.81 2.04
C GLU A 119 9.90 -20.54 2.70
N LYS A 120 9.10 -21.59 2.92
CA LYS A 120 7.80 -21.48 3.61
C LYS A 120 7.92 -21.10 5.10
N LYS A 121 9.07 -21.34 5.72
CA LYS A 121 9.35 -20.94 7.12
C LYS A 121 9.90 -19.52 7.22
N ILE A 122 10.23 -18.88 6.10
CA ILE A 122 10.71 -17.50 6.10
C ILE A 122 9.58 -16.60 6.60
N PRO A 123 9.83 -15.74 7.60
CA PRO A 123 8.83 -14.81 8.08
C PRO A 123 8.33 -13.87 6.98
N TRP A 124 7.04 -13.60 7.02
CA TRP A 124 6.40 -12.59 6.21
C TRP A 124 7.02 -11.21 6.46
N ASN A 125 7.33 -10.50 5.40
CA ASN A 125 7.79 -9.12 5.38
C ASN A 125 7.14 -8.38 4.20
N VAL A 126 7.38 -7.06 4.11
CA VAL A 126 6.79 -6.18 3.09
C VAL A 126 6.90 -6.70 1.65
N ASP A 127 8.01 -7.37 1.31
CA ASP A 127 8.26 -7.87 -0.06
C ASP A 127 7.56 -9.22 -0.33
N THR A 128 7.23 -9.96 0.72
CA THR A 128 6.60 -11.29 0.61
C THR A 128 5.08 -11.24 0.80
N ILE A 129 4.58 -10.31 1.62
CA ILE A 129 3.16 -10.19 1.96
C ILE A 129 2.33 -9.76 0.75
N SER A 130 2.84 -8.80 -0.01
CA SER A 130 2.09 -8.22 -1.13
C SER A 130 3.01 -7.66 -2.21
N LYS A 131 2.44 -7.38 -3.37
CA LYS A 131 3.08 -6.63 -4.45
C LYS A 131 2.25 -5.40 -4.75
N GLU A 132 2.87 -4.36 -5.29
CA GLU A 132 2.16 -3.16 -5.74
C GLU A 132 1.14 -3.54 -6.82
N GLY A 133 -0.16 -3.48 -6.48
CA GLY A 133 -1.24 -3.86 -7.40
C GLY A 133 -1.71 -2.70 -8.27
N PHE A 134 -1.77 -1.50 -7.70
CA PHE A 134 -2.19 -0.28 -8.37
C PHE A 134 -1.56 0.93 -7.69
N SER A 135 -1.05 1.88 -8.49
CA SER A 135 -0.37 3.07 -8.01
C SER A 135 -0.81 4.27 -8.84
N ARG A 136 -1.48 5.22 -8.20
CA ARG A 136 -1.96 6.45 -8.85
C ARG A 136 -1.79 7.61 -7.87
N SER A 137 -1.01 8.60 -8.27
CA SER A 137 -0.95 9.89 -7.61
C SER A 137 -1.78 10.91 -8.37
N VAL A 138 -2.44 11.81 -7.63
CA VAL A 138 -3.15 12.97 -8.17
C VAL A 138 -2.72 14.16 -7.34
N PHE A 139 -2.18 15.18 -7.99
CA PHE A 139 -1.88 16.45 -7.36
C PHE A 139 -3.04 17.40 -7.60
N ASN A 140 -3.60 17.95 -6.53
CA ASN A 140 -4.67 18.94 -6.63
C ASN A 140 -4.05 20.32 -6.88
N ILE A 141 -3.65 20.58 -8.13
CA ILE A 141 -3.18 21.90 -8.56
C ILE A 141 -4.39 22.63 -9.09
N GLU A 142 -4.75 23.74 -8.43
CA GLU A 142 -5.87 24.58 -8.84
C GLU A 142 -5.53 25.28 -10.17
N ALA A 143 -6.53 25.35 -11.05
CA ALA A 143 -6.41 26.11 -12.30
C ALA A 143 -6.67 27.59 -12.00
N GLU A 144 -5.88 28.48 -12.58
CA GLU A 144 -6.11 29.93 -12.47
C GLU A 144 -7.47 30.27 -13.11
N THR A 145 -8.41 30.76 -12.30
CA THR A 145 -9.69 31.30 -12.76
C THR A 145 -9.63 32.81 -12.86
N GLU A 146 -10.20 33.38 -13.92
CA GLU A 146 -10.39 34.83 -14.11
C GLU A 146 -11.65 35.26 -13.33
N GLU A 147 -11.53 36.12 -12.30
CA GLU A 147 -12.56 36.23 -11.23
C GLU A 147 -13.52 37.43 -11.31
N GLU A 148 -13.33 38.44 -12.16
CA GLU A 148 -13.92 39.75 -11.86
C GLU A 148 -15.46 39.91 -12.09
N GLU A 149 -16.10 39.18 -13.01
CA GLU A 149 -17.54 39.38 -13.32
C GLU A 149 -18.50 38.43 -12.58
N GLU A 150 -18.05 37.27 -12.11
CA GLU A 150 -18.91 36.30 -11.43
C GLU A 150 -19.22 36.65 -9.96
N ASP A 151 -18.49 37.59 -9.37
CA ASP A 151 -18.51 37.81 -7.92
C ASP A 151 -19.81 38.41 -7.39
N ALA A 152 -20.53 39.21 -8.18
CA ALA A 152 -21.78 39.83 -7.71
C ALA A 152 -22.92 38.81 -7.59
N GLU A 153 -23.01 37.87 -8.53
CA GLU A 153 -24.00 36.80 -8.51
C GLU A 153 -23.64 35.73 -7.47
N LYS A 154 -22.36 35.39 -7.34
CA LYS A 154 -21.83 34.55 -6.25
C LYS A 154 -22.17 35.14 -4.89
N ARG A 155 -21.94 36.45 -4.68
CA ARG A 155 -22.33 37.17 -3.45
C ARG A 155 -23.80 37.02 -3.11
N ARG A 156 -24.68 37.25 -4.09
CA ARG A 156 -26.13 37.19 -3.86
C ARG A 156 -26.58 35.77 -3.50
N THR A 157 -26.15 34.78 -4.28
CA THR A 157 -26.51 33.37 -4.05
C THR A 157 -25.95 32.83 -2.73
N PHE A 158 -24.74 33.25 -2.35
CA PHE A 158 -24.12 32.90 -1.08
C PHE A 158 -24.91 33.43 0.13
N LEU A 159 -25.32 34.71 0.10
CA LEU A 159 -26.13 35.30 1.18
C LEU A 159 -27.53 34.70 1.29
N GLU A 160 -28.16 34.34 0.17
CA GLU A 160 -29.45 33.65 0.16
C GLU A 160 -29.34 32.22 0.75
N THR A 161 -28.24 31.51 0.45
CA THR A 161 -28.03 30.13 0.88
C THR A 161 -27.59 30.04 2.34
N HIS A 162 -26.60 30.85 2.74
CA HIS A 162 -25.95 30.80 4.06
C HIS A 162 -26.45 31.86 5.05
N GLY A 163 -27.46 32.66 4.70
CA GLY A 163 -27.92 33.79 5.52
C GLY A 163 -28.32 33.43 6.96
N LYS A 164 -28.85 32.22 7.21
CA LYS A 164 -29.17 31.77 8.58
C LYS A 164 -27.93 31.44 9.40
N GLU A 165 -26.91 30.87 8.75
CA GLU A 165 -25.65 30.48 9.38
C GLU A 165 -24.81 31.72 9.69
N ILE A 166 -24.79 32.69 8.78
CA ILE A 166 -24.16 34.01 8.97
C ILE A 166 -24.80 34.71 10.18
N LYS A 167 -26.15 34.73 10.26
CA LYS A 167 -26.85 35.30 11.41
C LYS A 167 -26.54 34.54 12.70
N HIS A 168 -26.48 33.21 12.65
CA HIS A 168 -26.11 32.40 13.81
C HIS A 168 -24.70 32.74 14.31
N PHE A 169 -23.73 32.81 13.40
CA PHE A 169 -22.37 33.24 13.72
C PHE A 169 -22.33 34.63 14.35
N GLY A 170 -23.09 35.59 13.81
CA GLY A 170 -23.19 36.95 14.35
C GLY A 170 -23.80 37.01 15.76
N MET A 171 -24.51 35.98 16.20
CA MET A 171 -25.05 35.86 17.57
C MET A 171 -24.08 35.20 18.55
N LEU A 172 -22.98 34.59 18.07
CA LEU A 172 -21.97 33.97 18.93
C LEU A 172 -21.05 35.05 19.52
N ARG A 173 -20.85 35.01 20.84
CA ARG A 173 -20.01 35.98 21.57
C ARG A 173 -18.75 35.37 22.16
N ARG A 174 -18.77 34.07 22.45
CA ARG A 174 -17.62 33.36 23.02
C ARG A 174 -16.71 32.90 21.90
N TRP A 175 -15.43 33.20 22.02
CA TRP A 175 -14.44 32.86 21.00
C TRP A 175 -14.38 31.36 20.68
N ASP A 176 -14.42 30.49 21.69
CA ASP A 176 -14.41 29.02 21.47
C ASP A 176 -15.59 28.57 20.60
N ASP A 177 -16.78 29.14 20.84
CA ASP A 177 -18.01 28.79 20.12
C ASP A 177 -17.94 29.32 18.69
N SER A 178 -17.45 30.55 18.49
CA SER A 178 -17.22 31.15 17.18
C SER A 178 -16.17 30.39 16.36
N GLN A 179 -15.04 29.98 16.96
CA GLN A 179 -14.01 29.21 16.28
C GLN A 179 -14.53 27.83 15.87
N LYS A 180 -15.22 27.13 16.78
CA LYS A 180 -15.83 25.84 16.47
C LYS A 180 -16.85 25.98 15.35
N TYR A 181 -17.70 27.00 15.41
CA TYR A 181 -18.73 27.23 14.41
C TYR A 181 -18.17 27.50 13.01
N LEU A 182 -17.09 28.28 12.89
CA LEU A 182 -16.40 28.50 11.62
C LEU A 182 -15.59 27.29 11.16
N SER A 183 -15.11 26.46 12.09
CA SER A 183 -14.43 25.20 11.75
C SER A 183 -15.43 24.17 11.20
N ASP A 184 -16.64 24.15 11.75
CA ASP A 184 -17.76 23.32 11.28
C ASP A 184 -18.36 23.86 9.97
N ASN A 185 -18.20 25.16 9.69
CA ASN A 185 -18.70 25.84 8.49
C ASN A 185 -17.61 26.68 7.79
N PRO A 186 -16.58 26.06 7.18
CA PRO A 186 -15.46 26.79 6.57
C PRO A 186 -15.87 27.73 5.43
N GLN A 187 -17.00 27.44 4.77
CA GLN A 187 -17.57 28.27 3.71
C GLN A 187 -17.96 29.68 4.18
N LEU A 188 -18.16 29.88 5.49
CA LEU A 188 -18.48 31.19 6.08
C LEU A 188 -17.23 32.07 6.25
N VAL A 189 -16.03 31.54 6.07
CA VAL A 189 -14.77 32.29 6.20
C VAL A 189 -14.44 32.97 4.87
N CYS A 190 -15.27 33.93 4.47
CA CYS A 190 -15.16 34.67 3.23
C CYS A 190 -15.59 36.14 3.41
N GLU A 191 -15.22 37.02 2.48
CA GLU A 191 -15.56 38.45 2.55
C GLU A 191 -17.08 38.68 2.47
N GLU A 192 -17.79 37.82 1.73
CA GLU A 192 -19.24 37.87 1.58
C GLU A 192 -19.97 37.69 2.89
N THR A 193 -19.45 36.84 3.78
CA THR A 193 -20.00 36.66 5.13
C THR A 193 -19.85 37.94 5.95
N ALA A 194 -18.71 38.62 5.88
CA ALA A 194 -18.51 39.90 6.55
C ALA A 194 -19.48 40.98 6.03
N HIS A 195 -19.70 41.03 4.71
CA HIS A 195 -20.66 41.95 4.09
C HIS A 195 -22.10 41.63 4.53
N GLY A 196 -22.47 40.36 4.61
CA GLY A 196 -23.77 39.90 5.12
C GLY A 196 -24.02 40.27 6.58
N LEU A 197 -22.99 40.18 7.43
CA LEU A 197 -23.06 40.61 8.82
C LEU A 197 -23.27 42.13 8.93
N VAL A 198 -22.52 42.93 8.15
CA VAL A 198 -22.69 44.39 8.12
C VAL A 198 -24.09 44.78 7.66
N SER A 199 -24.61 44.16 6.59
CA SER A 199 -26.00 44.39 6.15
C SER A 199 -27.01 44.04 7.25
N THR A 200 -26.80 42.92 7.94
CA THR A 200 -27.67 42.51 9.06
C THR A 200 -27.63 43.54 10.20
N CYS A 201 -26.46 44.10 10.52
CA CYS A 201 -26.34 45.16 11.52
C CYS A 201 -27.12 46.42 11.11
N ILE A 202 -27.03 46.83 9.84
CA ILE A 202 -27.76 48.00 9.32
C ILE A 202 -29.27 47.76 9.38
N ASP A 203 -29.75 46.60 8.96
CA ASP A 203 -31.17 46.25 9.00
C ASP A 203 -31.71 46.27 10.43
N LEU A 204 -30.96 45.73 11.40
CA LEU A 204 -31.33 45.77 12.81
C LEU A 204 -31.40 47.20 13.36
N GLU A 205 -30.50 48.09 12.95
CA GLU A 205 -30.50 49.50 13.36
C GLU A 205 -31.70 50.25 12.74
N ILE A 206 -32.00 50.01 11.46
CA ILE A 206 -33.15 50.58 10.75
C ILE A 206 -34.46 50.12 11.39
N ASP A 207 -34.58 48.84 11.72
CA ASP A 207 -35.78 48.29 12.36
C ASP A 207 -35.97 48.86 13.78
N GLN A 208 -34.91 49.05 14.55
CA GLN A 208 -34.99 49.74 15.85
C GLN A 208 -35.48 51.19 15.69
N VAL A 209 -34.95 51.93 14.71
CA VAL A 209 -35.38 53.31 14.43
C VAL A 209 -36.84 53.37 13.95
N ARG A 210 -37.28 52.41 13.14
CA ARG A 210 -38.68 52.31 12.69
C ARG A 210 -39.62 52.00 13.84
N ASN A 211 -39.29 51.04 14.70
CA ASN A 211 -40.10 50.70 15.86
C ASN A 211 -40.25 51.88 16.82
N LEU A 212 -39.15 52.61 17.10
CA LEU A 212 -39.20 53.85 17.89
C LEU A 212 -40.07 54.93 17.23
N ARG A 213 -40.01 55.06 15.90
CA ARG A 213 -40.82 56.04 15.18
C ARG A 213 -42.30 55.68 15.17
N ASP A 214 -42.64 54.41 15.01
CA ASP A 214 -44.03 53.94 15.04
C ASP A 214 -44.61 54.12 16.46
N ASP A 215 -43.82 53.90 17.51
CA ASP A 215 -44.23 54.20 18.90
C ASP A 215 -44.47 55.71 19.11
N VAL A 216 -43.63 56.58 18.54
CA VAL A 216 -43.81 58.05 18.59
C VAL A 216 -45.01 58.51 17.77
N VAL A 217 -45.25 57.94 16.59
CA VAL A 217 -46.42 58.27 15.75
C VAL A 217 -47.72 57.80 16.41
N VAL A 218 -47.71 56.65 17.10
CA VAL A 218 -48.85 56.17 17.89
C VAL A 218 -49.10 57.06 19.11
N LEU A 219 -48.06 57.60 19.75
CA LEU A 219 -48.19 58.57 20.84
C LEU A 219 -48.75 59.93 20.34
N ASP A 220 -48.24 60.46 19.22
CA ASP A 220 -48.71 61.72 18.62
C ASP A 220 -50.17 61.62 18.11
N ALA A 221 -50.60 60.45 17.66
CA ALA A 221 -51.99 60.20 17.25
C ALA A 221 -52.97 60.08 18.43
N VAL A 222 -52.48 59.81 19.64
CA VAL A 222 -53.30 59.75 20.87
C VAL A 222 -53.44 61.13 21.53
N GLU A 223 -52.52 62.07 21.26
CA GLU A 223 -52.62 63.46 21.73
C GLU A 223 -53.49 64.38 20.84
N THR A 224 -54.06 63.88 19.74
CA THR A 224 -54.90 64.66 18.81
C THR A 224 -56.42 64.36 18.84
N PHE A 225 -56.94 63.79 19.93
CA PHE A 225 -58.39 63.71 20.20
C PHE A 225 -58.84 64.51 21.41
#